data_AF-A0AAN6SS64-F1
#
_entry.id   AF-A0AAN6SS64-F1
#
_cell.length_a   1.000
_cell.length_b   1.000
_cell.length_c   1.000
_cell.angle_alpha   90.00
_cell.angle_beta   90.00
_cell.angle_gamma   90.00
#
_symmetry.space_group_name_H-M   'P 1'
#
loop_
_entity.id
_entity.type
_entity.pdbx_description
1 polymer ?
#
loop_
_entity_poly.entity_id
_entity_poly.type
_entity_poly.pdbx_seq_one_letter_code
_entity_poly.pdbx_strand_id
1 'polypeptide(L)'
;MSWSDTTYNYRNCYEGPSEYPEVAIDDARKCQVDGCRKKHAFSRPHGDRKVYSRFCSNHTCAKTNPDGVAEDYHCTTPRKSGERYCTVHLTCGEPGCAKRGEYVGVRDYVRWFCVKHRCTSPACRARATDPQQQRCPAHFTTCALPGCPRPAHLHRDGRLDAVCAAHYGTQRCLWPECARRASSRYCPSHHQCRAPGCTGPRTTAEDEFCRAHVCSTLGCKSEARFEGAHCTRHACVVVTCANPRLSAVPSSTLAVGGFDNRDRCAAHARARERRAASLGADDGAGLDWEGLRGRFEMGGERERERERWRLSDDLERLRRRERELEAERALRAERSRETERERLERMQRDFRTWRRMSSDWDRW
;
A
#
# COMPACT_ATOMS: atom_id res chain seq x y z
N MET A 1 -0.51 27.70 -16.60
CA MET A 1 0.94 27.50 -16.33
C MET A 1 1.55 26.93 -17.60
N SER A 2 2.15 27.80 -18.41
CA SER A 2 2.72 27.48 -19.71
C SER A 2 4.06 26.76 -19.54
N TRP A 3 4.28 25.72 -20.35
CA TRP A 3 5.55 25.02 -20.43
C TRP A 3 6.43 25.81 -21.40
N SER A 4 7.51 26.39 -20.88
CA SER A 4 8.51 27.08 -21.70
C SER A 4 9.42 26.05 -22.37
N ASP A 5 9.30 25.94 -23.69
CA ASP A 5 10.29 25.33 -24.57
C ASP A 5 11.67 25.93 -24.32
N THR A 6 12.56 25.13 -23.74
CA THR A 6 13.98 25.45 -23.59
C THR A 6 14.76 24.66 -24.63
N THR A 7 14.70 25.12 -25.88
CA THR A 7 15.64 24.72 -26.92
C THR A 7 16.99 25.36 -26.62
N TYR A 8 17.87 24.58 -25.98
CA TYR A 8 19.26 24.95 -25.73
C TYR A 8 20.03 24.99 -27.06
N ASN A 9 20.24 26.19 -27.60
CA ASN A 9 21.19 26.44 -28.67
C ASN A 9 22.61 26.35 -28.10
N TYR A 10 23.30 25.24 -28.33
CA TYR A 10 24.74 25.14 -28.10
C TYR A 10 25.44 25.92 -29.22
N ARG A 11 25.71 27.20 -28.97
CA ARG A 11 26.51 28.05 -29.84
C ARG A 11 27.96 27.60 -29.75
N ASN A 12 28.43 27.01 -30.84
CA ASN A 12 29.79 26.56 -31.08
C ASN A 12 30.67 27.82 -31.23
N CYS A 13 31.44 28.16 -30.21
CA CYS A 13 32.38 29.29 -30.22
C CYS A 13 33.69 28.86 -29.58
N TYR A 14 34.51 28.07 -30.28
CA TYR A 14 35.96 27.98 -30.08
C TYR A 14 36.57 27.27 -31.31
N GLU A 15 36.75 28.02 -32.40
CA GLU A 15 37.66 27.63 -33.48
C GLU A 15 39.00 28.33 -33.23
N GLY A 16 39.87 27.66 -32.47
CA GLY A 16 41.30 27.93 -32.46
C GLY A 16 42.01 26.72 -33.05
N PRO A 17 42.99 26.90 -33.95
CA PRO A 17 43.76 25.79 -34.51
C PRO A 17 44.62 25.17 -33.40
N SER A 18 44.10 24.13 -32.79
CA SER A 18 44.81 23.31 -31.81
C SER A 18 45.63 22.28 -32.57
N GLU A 19 46.94 22.50 -32.68
CA GLU A 19 47.95 21.58 -33.22
C GLU A 19 48.19 20.35 -32.31
N TYR A 20 47.14 19.78 -31.74
CA TYR A 20 47.21 18.46 -31.12
C TYR A 20 46.83 17.41 -32.18
N PRO A 21 47.65 16.36 -32.40
CA PRO A 21 47.39 15.36 -33.42
C PRO A 21 46.01 14.74 -33.21
N GLU A 22 45.15 14.96 -34.19
CA GLU A 22 43.72 14.64 -34.26
C GLU A 22 43.46 13.12 -34.45
N VAL A 23 44.31 12.29 -33.86
CA VAL A 23 44.40 10.86 -34.19
C VAL A 23 43.93 10.02 -32.99
N ALA A 24 42.79 9.36 -33.19
CA ALA A 24 42.33 8.15 -32.49
C ALA A 24 41.64 8.24 -31.10
N ILE A 25 41.24 9.41 -30.58
CA ILE A 25 40.51 9.48 -29.29
C ILE A 25 39.01 9.14 -29.43
N ASP A 26 38.46 9.19 -30.64
CA ASP A 26 37.01 9.06 -30.85
C ASP A 26 36.45 7.63 -30.69
N ASP A 27 37.32 6.60 -30.74
CA ASP A 27 36.90 5.22 -30.48
C ASP A 27 36.72 4.92 -28.98
N ALA A 28 37.33 5.70 -28.09
CA ALA A 28 37.20 5.52 -26.65
C ALA A 28 35.76 5.78 -26.13
N ARG A 29 34.89 6.41 -26.92
CA ARG A 29 33.50 6.75 -26.56
C ARG A 29 32.44 5.84 -27.21
N LYS A 30 32.87 4.81 -27.96
CA LYS A 30 31.99 3.87 -28.63
C LYS A 30 31.81 2.60 -27.80
N CYS A 31 30.62 2.03 -27.87
CA CYS A 31 30.28 0.79 -27.18
C CYS A 31 31.30 -0.32 -27.50
N GLN A 32 31.88 -0.94 -26.47
CA GLN A 32 32.87 -2.03 -26.62
C GLN A 32 32.26 -3.39 -27.03
N VAL A 33 31.05 -3.41 -27.59
CA VAL A 33 30.43 -4.65 -28.08
C VAL A 33 30.67 -4.72 -29.58
N ASP A 34 31.21 -5.83 -30.06
CA ASP A 34 31.55 -6.02 -31.48
C ASP A 34 30.36 -5.69 -32.38
N GLY A 35 30.61 -4.84 -33.39
CA GLY A 35 29.59 -4.34 -34.31
C GLY A 35 28.70 -3.20 -33.78
N CYS A 36 28.81 -2.80 -32.52
CA CYS A 36 28.02 -1.70 -31.96
C CYS A 36 28.75 -0.36 -32.03
N ARG A 37 28.28 0.55 -32.89
CA ARG A 37 28.86 1.90 -33.04
C ARG A 37 28.17 2.99 -32.19
N LYS A 38 27.31 2.61 -31.23
CA LYS A 38 26.56 3.57 -30.40
C LYS A 38 27.44 4.19 -29.32
N LYS A 39 27.14 5.43 -28.94
CA LYS A 39 27.81 6.15 -27.85
C LYS A 39 27.57 5.49 -26.49
N HIS A 40 28.53 5.60 -25.59
CA HIS A 40 28.42 5.14 -24.20
C HIS A 40 27.21 5.71 -23.46
N ALA A 41 26.60 4.90 -22.60
CA ALA A 41 25.63 5.35 -21.62
C ALA A 41 26.33 6.14 -20.51
N PHE A 42 25.61 7.05 -19.86
CA PHE A 42 26.11 7.73 -18.66
C PHE A 42 25.02 7.84 -17.60
N SER A 43 25.44 7.94 -16.35
CA SER A 43 24.57 8.24 -15.20
C SER A 43 25.15 9.39 -14.40
N ARG A 44 24.32 9.98 -13.54
CA ARG A 44 24.65 11.11 -12.65
C ARG A 44 24.30 10.75 -11.21
N PRO A 45 25.06 9.87 -10.54
CA PRO A 45 24.68 9.38 -9.21
C PRO A 45 24.81 10.41 -8.10
N HIS A 46 25.75 11.35 -8.22
CA HIS A 46 26.05 12.36 -7.21
C HIS A 46 26.10 13.77 -7.86
N GLY A 47 24.97 14.23 -8.41
CA GLY A 47 24.86 15.57 -8.99
C GLY A 47 25.39 15.67 -10.42
N ASP A 48 26.29 16.62 -10.69
CA ASP A 48 26.70 16.97 -12.06
C ASP A 48 27.77 16.07 -12.68
N ARG A 49 28.44 15.24 -11.87
CA ARG A 49 29.47 14.33 -12.38
C ARG A 49 28.83 13.21 -13.20
N LYS A 50 29.12 13.20 -14.50
CA LYS A 50 28.75 12.11 -15.41
C LYS A 50 29.70 10.93 -15.21
N VAL A 51 29.15 9.76 -14.91
CA VAL A 51 29.86 8.49 -14.90
C VAL A 51 29.46 7.70 -16.13
N TYR A 52 30.40 7.49 -17.05
CA TYR A 52 30.18 6.78 -18.29
C TYR A 52 30.29 5.26 -18.09
N SER A 53 29.44 4.51 -18.78
CA SER A 53 29.55 3.06 -18.93
C SER A 53 30.46 2.73 -20.09
N ARG A 54 31.16 1.60 -20.05
CA ARG A 54 31.90 1.05 -21.21
C ARG A 54 31.00 0.67 -22.39
N PHE A 55 29.69 0.61 -22.17
CA PHE A 55 28.69 0.18 -23.15
C PHE A 55 27.67 1.28 -23.43
N CYS A 56 26.97 1.18 -24.56
CA CYS A 56 25.84 2.07 -24.87
C CYS A 56 24.59 1.70 -24.05
N SER A 57 23.56 2.55 -24.08
CA SER A 57 22.29 2.33 -23.35
C SER A 57 21.58 1.01 -23.67
N ASN A 58 21.87 0.40 -24.83
CA ASN A 58 21.34 -0.90 -25.22
C ASN A 58 22.13 -2.08 -24.65
N HIS A 59 23.40 -1.89 -24.31
CA HIS A 59 24.32 -2.94 -23.86
C HIS A 59 24.76 -2.77 -22.41
N THR A 60 24.56 -1.60 -21.79
CA THR A 60 24.80 -1.39 -20.36
C THR A 60 23.77 -2.14 -19.54
N CYS A 61 24.23 -3.00 -18.62
CA CYS A 61 23.38 -3.63 -17.62
C CYS A 61 22.70 -2.56 -16.74
N ALA A 62 21.40 -2.68 -16.52
CA ALA A 62 20.66 -1.73 -15.68
C ALA A 62 21.01 -1.82 -14.17
N LYS A 63 21.85 -2.78 -13.76
CA LYS A 63 22.38 -2.82 -12.40
C LYS A 63 23.42 -1.72 -12.24
N THR A 64 23.05 -0.72 -11.46
CA THR A 64 23.98 0.25 -10.88
C THR A 64 24.54 -0.35 -9.60
N ASN A 65 25.85 -0.31 -9.38
CA ASN A 65 26.43 -0.73 -8.09
C ASN A 65 26.25 0.42 -7.09
N PRO A 66 25.31 0.35 -6.12
CA PRO A 66 25.10 1.45 -5.18
C PRO A 66 26.17 1.47 -4.08
N ASP A 67 26.90 0.36 -3.90
CA ASP A 67 27.71 0.15 -2.70
C ASP A 67 29.07 0.89 -2.70
N GLY A 68 29.35 1.75 -3.67
CA GLY A 68 30.49 2.68 -3.62
C GLY A 68 31.90 2.06 -3.60
N VAL A 69 32.03 0.72 -3.64
CA VAL A 69 33.32 0.02 -3.49
C VAL A 69 34.09 -0.16 -4.81
N ALA A 70 33.52 0.25 -5.95
CA ALA A 70 34.20 0.15 -7.25
C ALA A 70 34.04 1.45 -8.03
N GLU A 71 35.13 1.90 -8.64
CA GLU A 71 35.24 3.09 -9.50
C GLU A 71 34.22 3.11 -10.66
N ASP A 72 33.62 1.97 -10.98
CA ASP A 72 32.64 1.79 -12.05
C ASP A 72 31.20 1.66 -11.48
N TYR A 73 30.41 2.72 -11.66
CA TYR A 73 28.97 2.75 -11.30
C TYR A 73 28.13 1.76 -12.13
N HIS A 74 28.63 1.38 -13.31
CA HIS A 74 27.96 0.49 -14.26
C HIS A 74 28.61 -0.90 -14.25
N CYS A 75 27.83 -1.95 -14.49
CA CYS A 75 28.38 -3.29 -14.71
C CYS A 75 29.33 -3.34 -15.92
N THR A 76 30.45 -4.05 -15.76
CA THR A 76 31.46 -4.30 -16.80
C THR A 76 31.09 -5.40 -17.79
N THR A 77 30.00 -6.15 -17.55
CA THR A 77 29.51 -7.17 -18.49
C THR A 77 28.39 -6.60 -19.34
N PRO A 78 28.49 -6.66 -20.68
CA PRO A 78 27.42 -6.19 -21.55
C PRO A 78 26.20 -7.12 -21.44
N ARG A 79 25.01 -6.56 -21.61
CA ARG A 79 23.76 -7.34 -21.70
C ARG A 79 23.47 -7.72 -23.15
N LYS A 80 22.73 -8.81 -23.35
CA LYS A 80 22.23 -9.22 -24.66
C LYS A 80 21.13 -8.25 -25.13
N SER A 81 20.99 -8.12 -26.45
CA SER A 81 19.92 -7.31 -27.04
C SER A 81 18.54 -7.78 -26.56
N GLY A 82 17.69 -6.84 -26.14
CA GLY A 82 16.35 -7.12 -25.59
C GLY A 82 16.31 -7.47 -24.10
N GLU A 83 17.44 -7.77 -23.46
CA GLU A 83 17.49 -8.03 -22.03
C GLU A 83 17.77 -6.74 -21.23
N ARG A 84 17.30 -6.65 -19.98
CA ARG A 84 17.59 -5.49 -19.11
C ARG A 84 18.91 -5.59 -18.35
N TYR A 85 19.30 -6.82 -17.99
CA TYR A 85 20.47 -7.13 -17.18
C TYR A 85 21.45 -8.02 -17.96
N CYS A 86 22.72 -8.06 -17.58
CA CYS A 86 23.70 -8.95 -18.18
C CYS A 86 23.48 -10.40 -17.70
N THR A 87 24.10 -11.37 -18.35
CA THR A 87 23.96 -12.80 -18.02
C THR A 87 24.26 -13.10 -16.55
N VAL A 88 25.31 -12.47 -16.00
CA VAL A 88 25.72 -12.62 -14.59
C VAL A 88 24.67 -12.05 -13.62
N HIS A 89 24.03 -10.92 -13.96
CA HIS A 89 22.99 -10.33 -13.11
C HIS A 89 21.59 -10.90 -13.34
N LEU A 90 21.44 -11.74 -14.36
CA LEU A 90 20.24 -12.52 -14.63
C LEU A 90 20.26 -13.89 -13.94
N THR A 91 21.38 -14.34 -13.38
CA THR A 91 21.42 -15.59 -12.62
C THR A 91 20.76 -15.42 -11.25
N CYS A 92 20.26 -16.53 -10.72
CA CYS A 92 19.76 -16.62 -9.37
C CYS A 92 20.88 -16.26 -8.38
N GLY A 93 20.60 -15.38 -7.41
CA GLY A 93 21.53 -14.99 -6.35
C GLY A 93 21.84 -16.09 -5.33
N GLU A 94 21.35 -17.31 -5.56
CA GLU A 94 21.65 -18.49 -4.76
C GLU A 94 23.00 -19.07 -5.23
N PRO A 95 23.98 -19.26 -4.35
CA PRO A 95 25.26 -19.85 -4.71
C PRO A 95 25.08 -21.19 -5.44
N GLY A 96 25.69 -21.33 -6.63
CA GLY A 96 25.61 -22.54 -7.44
C GLY A 96 24.33 -22.72 -8.26
N CYS A 97 23.37 -21.80 -8.21
CA CYS A 97 22.15 -21.91 -9.01
C CYS A 97 22.31 -21.30 -10.42
N ALA A 98 22.37 -22.15 -11.44
CA ALA A 98 22.47 -21.72 -12.84
C ALA A 98 21.16 -21.17 -13.45
N LYS A 99 20.05 -21.19 -12.70
CA LYS A 99 18.75 -20.74 -13.22
C LYS A 99 18.69 -19.21 -13.32
N ARG A 100 17.92 -18.73 -14.30
CA ARG A 100 17.62 -17.30 -14.43
C ARG A 100 16.66 -16.84 -13.33
N GLY A 101 16.92 -15.68 -12.75
CA GLY A 101 15.97 -14.97 -11.90
C GLY A 101 14.86 -14.31 -12.72
N GLU A 102 13.66 -14.23 -12.16
CA GLU A 102 12.54 -13.48 -12.77
C GLU A 102 12.56 -12.04 -12.25
N TYR A 103 12.55 -11.05 -13.15
CA TYR A 103 12.70 -9.64 -12.79
C TYR A 103 11.36 -8.91 -12.81
N VAL A 104 10.86 -8.48 -11.64
CA VAL A 104 9.57 -7.81 -11.51
C VAL A 104 9.77 -6.35 -11.05
N GLY A 105 9.98 -5.44 -11.99
CA GLY A 105 9.90 -3.98 -11.75
C GLY A 105 11.23 -3.23 -11.60
N VAL A 106 11.20 -1.90 -11.77
CA VAL A 106 12.31 -1.08 -12.31
C VAL A 106 13.32 -0.54 -11.28
N ARG A 107 13.08 -0.59 -9.95
CA ARG A 107 13.76 0.35 -9.03
C ARG A 107 14.60 -0.20 -7.87
N ASP A 108 14.45 -1.45 -7.45
CA ASP A 108 15.16 -1.94 -6.26
C ASP A 108 16.23 -2.98 -6.60
N TYR A 109 17.47 -2.69 -6.19
CA TYR A 109 18.62 -3.58 -6.32
C TYR A 109 18.59 -4.69 -5.24
N VAL A 110 17.65 -5.62 -5.37
CA VAL A 110 17.63 -6.85 -4.56
C VAL A 110 18.19 -7.97 -5.41
N ARG A 111 19.15 -8.77 -4.90
CA ARG A 111 19.61 -9.98 -5.61
C ARG A 111 18.40 -10.88 -5.88
N TRP A 112 18.18 -11.22 -7.15
CA TRP A 112 16.99 -11.95 -7.56
C TRP A 112 17.18 -13.45 -7.35
N PHE A 113 16.16 -14.10 -6.83
CA PHE A 113 16.13 -15.55 -6.66
C PHE A 113 15.16 -16.15 -7.68
N CYS A 114 15.51 -17.31 -8.26
CA CYS A 114 14.58 -18.03 -9.14
C CYS A 114 13.36 -18.54 -8.35
N VAL A 115 12.33 -19.04 -9.04
CA VAL A 115 11.09 -19.52 -8.41
C VAL A 115 11.35 -20.53 -7.27
N LYS A 116 12.40 -21.34 -7.36
CA LYS A 116 12.77 -22.32 -6.32
C LYS A 116 13.45 -21.72 -5.08
N HIS A 117 14.11 -20.56 -5.22
CA HIS A 117 14.92 -19.94 -4.18
C HIS A 117 14.34 -18.61 -3.68
N ARG A 118 13.23 -18.15 -4.26
CA ARG A 118 12.53 -16.95 -3.79
C ARG A 118 11.51 -17.31 -2.72
N CYS A 119 11.29 -16.40 -1.79
CA CYS A 119 10.17 -16.51 -0.86
C CYS A 119 8.85 -16.53 -1.63
N THR A 120 7.97 -17.48 -1.34
CA THR A 120 6.62 -17.58 -1.93
C THR A 120 5.60 -16.64 -1.27
N SER A 121 6.00 -15.88 -0.23
CA SER A 121 5.12 -14.89 0.39
C SER A 121 4.83 -13.76 -0.60
N PRO A 122 3.56 -13.33 -0.78
CA PRO A 122 3.22 -12.24 -1.68
C PRO A 122 4.07 -11.00 -1.40
N ALA A 123 4.59 -10.38 -2.46
CA ALA A 123 5.50 -9.22 -2.41
C ALA A 123 6.86 -9.43 -1.73
N CYS A 124 7.15 -10.59 -1.14
CA CYS A 124 8.48 -10.86 -0.57
C CYS A 124 9.47 -11.24 -1.66
N ARG A 125 10.59 -10.50 -1.73
CA ARG A 125 11.68 -10.74 -2.69
C ARG A 125 12.92 -11.39 -2.08
N ALA A 126 12.86 -11.72 -0.79
CA ALA A 126 14.00 -12.28 -0.06
C ALA A 126 14.28 -13.73 -0.47
N ARG A 127 15.52 -14.17 -0.20
CA ARG A 127 15.97 -15.56 -0.34
C ARG A 127 15.11 -16.48 0.52
N ALA A 128 14.61 -17.57 -0.06
CA ALA A 128 14.06 -18.67 0.72
C ALA A 128 15.20 -19.41 1.43
N THR A 129 15.15 -19.50 2.75
CA THR A 129 16.10 -20.27 3.55
C THR A 129 15.70 -21.73 3.69
N ASP A 130 14.39 -22.01 3.62
CA ASP A 130 13.87 -23.38 3.63
C ASP A 130 13.42 -23.79 2.20
N PRO A 131 14.06 -24.77 1.56
CA PRO A 131 13.68 -25.28 0.25
C PRO A 131 12.29 -25.95 0.23
N GLN A 132 11.83 -26.52 1.34
CA GLN A 132 10.57 -27.25 1.40
C GLN A 132 9.37 -26.30 1.37
N GLN A 133 9.45 -25.18 2.09
CA GLN A 133 8.38 -24.19 2.14
C GLN A 133 8.61 -23.00 1.21
N GLN A 134 9.83 -22.84 0.71
CA GLN A 134 10.27 -21.69 -0.07
C GLN A 134 9.96 -20.37 0.65
N ARG A 135 10.40 -20.23 1.92
CA ARG A 135 10.19 -19.02 2.74
C ARG A 135 11.49 -18.47 3.27
N CYS A 136 11.55 -17.13 3.39
CA CYS A 136 12.67 -16.43 4.02
C CYS A 136 12.51 -16.41 5.56
N PRO A 137 13.55 -16.05 6.33
CA PRO A 137 13.49 -16.02 7.79
C PRO A 137 12.37 -15.13 8.35
N ALA A 138 12.04 -14.03 7.68
CA ALA A 138 10.97 -13.13 8.11
C ALA A 138 9.57 -13.73 7.94
N HIS A 139 9.41 -14.71 7.04
CA HIS A 139 8.15 -15.39 6.77
C HIS A 139 8.18 -16.87 7.19
N PHE A 140 9.25 -17.30 7.84
CA PHE A 140 9.36 -18.63 8.40
C PHE A 140 8.79 -18.58 9.82
N THR A 141 7.60 -19.14 10.01
CA THR A 141 6.98 -19.27 11.33
C THR A 141 7.01 -20.73 11.73
N THR A 142 7.57 -21.03 12.90
CA THR A 142 7.52 -22.37 13.48
C THR A 142 6.12 -22.67 14.01
N CYS A 143 5.79 -23.95 14.15
CA CYS A 143 4.57 -24.36 14.81
C CYS A 143 4.51 -23.79 16.22
N ALA A 144 3.42 -23.11 16.57
CA ALA A 144 3.16 -22.52 17.89
C ALA A 144 2.96 -23.57 19.00
N LEU A 145 3.06 -24.87 18.69
CA LEU A 145 2.98 -25.92 19.69
C LEU A 145 4.36 -26.05 20.37
N PRO A 146 4.45 -25.92 21.70
CA PRO A 146 5.71 -26.04 22.41
C PRO A 146 6.46 -27.33 22.06
N GLY A 147 7.74 -27.21 21.72
CA GLY A 147 8.61 -28.34 21.37
C GLY A 147 8.44 -28.89 19.94
N CYS A 148 7.58 -28.31 19.10
CA CYS A 148 7.47 -28.73 17.70
C CYS A 148 8.41 -27.94 16.78
N PRO A 149 9.47 -28.55 16.22
CA PRO A 149 10.39 -27.86 15.31
C PRO A 149 9.82 -27.73 13.89
N ARG A 150 8.65 -28.34 13.62
CA ARG A 150 8.04 -28.33 12.29
C ARG A 150 7.55 -26.92 11.97
N PRO A 151 7.63 -26.51 10.71
CA PRO A 151 7.11 -25.21 10.31
C PRO A 151 5.58 -25.18 10.32
N ALA A 152 5.03 -23.99 10.46
CA ALA A 152 3.60 -23.80 10.42
C ALA A 152 3.01 -24.15 9.04
N HIS A 153 1.77 -24.65 9.04
CA HIS A 153 1.11 -25.12 7.83
C HIS A 153 0.78 -23.94 6.92
N LEU A 154 1.04 -24.12 5.63
CA LEU A 154 0.70 -23.16 4.60
C LEU A 154 -0.55 -23.64 3.86
N HIS A 155 -1.60 -22.83 3.92
CA HIS A 155 -2.80 -23.04 3.13
C HIS A 155 -2.56 -22.82 1.64
N ARG A 156 -3.46 -23.40 0.83
CA ARG A 156 -3.48 -23.20 -0.63
C ARG A 156 -3.69 -21.73 -1.03
N ASP A 157 -4.27 -20.92 -0.16
CA ASP A 157 -4.49 -19.47 -0.35
C ASP A 157 -3.26 -18.60 0.00
N GLY A 158 -2.18 -19.21 0.50
CA GLY A 158 -0.96 -18.52 0.88
C GLY A 158 -0.89 -18.07 2.35
N ARG A 159 -1.93 -18.28 3.15
CA ARG A 159 -1.94 -17.92 4.59
C ARG A 159 -1.23 -19.00 5.42
N LEU A 160 -0.43 -18.55 6.39
CA LEU A 160 0.21 -19.43 7.37
C LEU A 160 -0.70 -19.61 8.58
N ASP A 161 -0.87 -20.85 9.02
CA ASP A 161 -1.49 -21.15 10.31
C ASP A 161 -0.53 -20.91 11.46
N ALA A 162 -1.05 -21.02 12.68
CA ALA A 162 -0.22 -21.08 13.89
C ALA A 162 0.43 -22.46 14.08
N VAL A 163 -0.06 -23.53 13.44
CA VAL A 163 0.37 -24.91 13.71
C VAL A 163 0.82 -25.64 12.45
N CYS A 164 1.71 -26.62 12.56
CA CYS A 164 2.18 -27.43 11.43
C CYS A 164 1.10 -28.39 10.91
N ALA A 165 1.29 -28.94 9.71
CA ALA A 165 0.33 -29.86 9.07
C ALA A 165 0.00 -31.09 9.93
N ALA A 166 0.96 -31.57 10.74
CA ALA A 166 0.73 -32.70 11.63
C ALA A 166 -0.15 -32.37 12.85
N HIS A 167 -0.17 -31.10 13.25
CA HIS A 167 -1.04 -30.59 14.31
C HIS A 167 -2.31 -29.94 13.76
N TYR A 168 -2.34 -29.70 12.45
CA TYR A 168 -3.51 -29.24 11.74
C TYR A 168 -4.61 -30.30 11.81
N GLY A 169 -5.71 -29.97 12.48
CA GLY A 169 -6.87 -30.85 12.62
C GLY A 169 -6.80 -31.91 13.73
N THR A 170 -5.71 -31.99 14.51
CA THR A 170 -5.67 -32.82 15.74
C THR A 170 -6.14 -32.04 16.96
N GLN A 171 -6.04 -30.70 16.93
CA GLN A 171 -6.55 -29.86 18.01
C GLN A 171 -8.07 -29.79 17.96
N ARG A 172 -8.70 -30.31 19.02
CA ARG A 172 -10.11 -30.07 19.32
C ARG A 172 -10.24 -28.67 19.92
N CYS A 173 -11.36 -28.02 19.66
CA CYS A 173 -11.70 -26.79 20.34
C CYS A 173 -11.69 -27.02 21.86
N LEU A 174 -11.01 -26.16 22.63
CA LEU A 174 -10.96 -26.25 24.10
C LEU A 174 -12.27 -25.81 24.77
N TRP A 175 -13.31 -25.50 24.00
CA TRP A 175 -14.60 -25.09 24.53
C TRP A 175 -15.34 -26.34 25.03
N PRO A 176 -15.93 -26.32 26.24
CA PRO A 176 -16.68 -27.46 26.76
C PRO A 176 -17.67 -28.00 25.73
N GLU A 177 -17.66 -29.32 25.51
CA GLU A 177 -18.59 -30.03 24.59
C GLU A 177 -18.44 -29.70 23.09
N CYS A 178 -17.46 -28.88 22.69
CA CYS A 178 -17.24 -28.60 21.28
C CYS A 178 -16.43 -29.71 20.61
N ALA A 179 -17.10 -30.59 19.87
CA ALA A 179 -16.47 -31.67 19.11
C ALA A 179 -15.74 -31.19 17.83
N ARG A 180 -15.78 -29.89 17.51
CA ARG A 180 -15.19 -29.35 16.28
C ARG A 180 -13.67 -29.25 16.39
N ARG A 181 -13.01 -29.50 15.26
CA ARG A 181 -11.56 -29.26 15.09
C ARG A 181 -11.32 -27.75 14.95
N ALA A 182 -10.22 -27.27 15.53
CA ALA A 182 -9.86 -25.87 15.50
C ALA A 182 -8.40 -25.72 15.05
N SER A 183 -8.11 -24.70 14.22
CA SER A 183 -6.74 -24.29 13.87
C SER A 183 -6.08 -23.44 14.96
N SER A 184 -6.86 -23.04 15.98
CA SER A 184 -6.42 -22.33 17.18
C SER A 184 -6.99 -23.03 18.42
N ARG A 185 -6.74 -22.49 19.63
CA ARG A 185 -7.36 -23.01 20.87
C ARG A 185 -8.88 -23.10 20.81
N TYR A 186 -9.52 -22.22 20.03
CA TYR A 186 -10.98 -22.15 19.87
C TYR A 186 -11.35 -22.18 18.39
N CYS A 187 -12.47 -22.83 18.03
CA CYS A 187 -12.87 -22.87 16.62
C CYS A 187 -13.34 -21.47 16.16
N PRO A 188 -12.82 -20.95 15.03
CA PRO A 188 -13.11 -19.59 14.59
C PRO A 188 -14.58 -19.30 14.37
N SER A 189 -15.34 -20.31 13.94
CA SER A 189 -16.75 -20.17 13.60
C SER A 189 -17.66 -20.00 14.81
N HIS A 190 -17.33 -20.57 15.97
CA HIS A 190 -18.26 -20.58 17.11
C HIS A 190 -17.72 -19.97 18.40
N HIS A 191 -16.42 -20.09 18.67
CA HIS A 191 -15.87 -19.83 20.00
C HIS A 191 -14.80 -18.75 20.03
N GLN A 192 -14.29 -18.30 18.88
CA GLN A 192 -13.35 -17.19 18.82
C GLN A 192 -14.09 -15.85 18.85
N CYS A 193 -13.54 -14.88 19.58
CA CYS A 193 -14.01 -13.50 19.59
C CYS A 193 -14.01 -12.92 18.16
N ARG A 194 -15.10 -12.24 17.78
CA ARG A 194 -15.24 -11.61 16.47
C ARG A 194 -14.39 -10.34 16.29
N ALA A 195 -13.87 -9.77 17.39
CA ALA A 195 -13.03 -8.58 17.35
C ALA A 195 -11.76 -8.85 16.48
N PRO A 196 -11.44 -7.98 15.50
CA PRO A 196 -10.30 -8.17 14.61
C PRO A 196 -8.99 -8.40 15.37
N GLY A 197 -8.30 -9.51 15.08
CA GLY A 197 -7.02 -9.85 15.71
C GLY A 197 -7.12 -10.50 17.10
N CYS A 198 -8.32 -10.59 17.70
CA CYS A 198 -8.50 -11.28 18.97
C CYS A 198 -8.53 -12.81 18.78
N THR A 199 -7.72 -13.52 19.56
CA THR A 199 -7.71 -15.01 19.62
C THR A 199 -8.37 -15.55 20.89
N GLY A 200 -8.94 -14.66 21.72
CA GLY A 200 -9.61 -15.01 22.96
C GLY A 200 -10.93 -15.75 22.75
N PRO A 201 -11.34 -16.59 23.72
CA PRO A 201 -12.64 -17.25 23.69
C PRO A 201 -13.77 -16.23 23.91
N ARG A 202 -14.92 -16.45 23.27
CA ARG A 202 -16.17 -15.74 23.63
C ARG A 202 -16.50 -15.95 25.11
N THR A 203 -17.35 -15.09 25.67
CA THR A 203 -17.76 -15.24 27.08
C THR A 203 -18.73 -16.41 27.25
N THR A 204 -19.69 -16.55 26.34
CA THR A 204 -20.61 -17.69 26.23
C THR A 204 -20.74 -18.13 24.76
N ALA A 205 -21.45 -19.24 24.50
CA ALA A 205 -21.70 -19.69 23.13
C ALA A 205 -22.58 -18.73 22.32
N GLU A 206 -23.43 -17.95 22.99
CA GLU A 206 -24.32 -16.95 22.37
C GLU A 206 -23.65 -15.60 22.13
N ASP A 207 -22.55 -15.31 22.82
CA ASP A 207 -21.87 -14.03 22.68
C ASP A 207 -20.99 -13.99 21.43
N GLU A 208 -20.87 -12.82 20.82
CA GLU A 208 -19.96 -12.62 19.68
C GLU A 208 -18.54 -12.24 20.12
N PHE A 209 -18.38 -11.77 21.37
CA PHE A 209 -17.15 -11.17 21.87
C PHE A 209 -16.63 -11.87 23.14
N CYS A 210 -15.33 -11.78 23.39
CA CYS A 210 -14.70 -12.24 24.63
C CYS A 210 -14.95 -11.25 25.78
N ARG A 211 -14.61 -11.65 27.00
CA ARG A 211 -14.77 -10.80 28.20
C ARG A 211 -14.04 -9.45 28.11
N ALA A 212 -12.94 -9.38 27.36
CA ALA A 212 -12.20 -8.12 27.14
C ALA A 212 -12.87 -7.19 26.11
N HIS A 213 -13.67 -7.76 25.20
CA HIS A 213 -14.32 -7.06 24.09
C HIS A 213 -15.85 -7.00 24.22
N VAL A 214 -16.43 -7.43 25.34
CA VAL A 214 -17.85 -7.23 25.64
C VAL A 214 -18.01 -5.98 26.50
N CYS A 215 -19.06 -5.20 26.23
CA CYS A 215 -19.38 -4.03 27.04
C CYS A 215 -19.51 -4.40 28.53
N SER A 216 -18.85 -3.66 29.40
CA SER A 216 -18.91 -3.88 30.86
C SER A 216 -20.29 -3.59 31.50
N THR A 217 -21.22 -2.98 30.75
CA THR A 217 -22.58 -2.71 31.20
C THR A 217 -23.37 -4.01 31.28
N LEU A 218 -23.95 -4.31 32.44
CA LEU A 218 -24.75 -5.52 32.68
C LEU A 218 -25.82 -5.70 31.59
N GLY A 219 -25.83 -6.88 30.95
CA GLY A 219 -26.77 -7.24 29.88
C GLY A 219 -26.44 -6.70 28.49
N CYS A 220 -25.40 -5.89 28.30
CA CYS A 220 -25.02 -5.39 27.00
C CYS A 220 -24.07 -6.35 26.26
N LYS A 221 -24.56 -6.97 25.19
CA LYS A 221 -23.79 -7.91 24.34
C LYS A 221 -22.96 -7.23 23.23
N SER A 222 -22.88 -5.89 23.21
CA SER A 222 -22.18 -5.13 22.16
C SER A 222 -20.65 -5.11 22.35
N GLU A 223 -19.92 -4.92 21.26
CA GLU A 223 -18.45 -4.78 21.25
C GLU A 223 -17.99 -3.59 22.11
N ALA A 224 -17.07 -3.85 23.03
CA ALA A 224 -16.33 -2.83 23.77
C ALA A 224 -15.26 -2.22 22.86
N ARG A 225 -15.13 -0.89 22.89
CA ARG A 225 -14.14 -0.19 22.05
C ARG A 225 -12.70 -0.28 22.55
N PHE A 226 -12.53 -0.55 23.84
CA PHE A 226 -11.23 -0.64 24.49
C PHE A 226 -11.26 -1.84 25.43
N GLU A 227 -10.09 -2.40 25.75
CA GLU A 227 -9.98 -3.54 26.68
C GLU A 227 -10.68 -3.22 28.00
N GLY A 228 -11.78 -3.92 28.29
CA GLY A 228 -12.56 -3.73 29.51
C GLY A 228 -13.49 -2.50 29.53
N ALA A 229 -13.76 -1.88 28.38
CA ALA A 229 -14.55 -0.64 28.30
C ALA A 229 -16.03 -0.83 27.92
N HIS A 230 -16.70 0.30 27.75
CA HIS A 230 -18.08 0.39 27.31
C HIS A 230 -18.18 0.41 25.77
N CYS A 231 -19.31 -0.06 25.23
CA CYS A 231 -19.62 0.07 23.80
C CYS A 231 -19.94 1.52 23.43
N THR A 232 -20.14 1.81 22.14
CA THR A 232 -20.45 3.16 21.65
C THR A 232 -21.69 3.81 22.26
N ARG A 233 -22.66 3.00 22.71
CA ARG A 233 -23.89 3.45 23.39
C ARG A 233 -23.68 3.76 24.86
N HIS A 234 -22.69 3.12 25.49
CA HIS A 234 -22.40 3.27 26.91
C HIS A 234 -21.10 4.07 27.16
N ALA A 235 -20.41 4.49 26.10
CA ALA A 235 -19.28 5.39 26.18
C ALA A 235 -19.72 6.77 26.66
N CYS A 236 -18.89 7.44 27.44
CA CYS A 236 -19.22 8.72 28.07
C CYS A 236 -19.16 9.87 27.06
N VAL A 237 -20.16 10.76 27.07
CA VAL A 237 -20.16 11.97 26.22
C VAL A 237 -19.05 12.98 26.55
N VAL A 238 -18.41 12.88 27.73
CA VAL A 238 -17.36 13.82 28.14
C VAL A 238 -16.06 13.51 27.39
N VAL A 239 -15.59 14.48 26.59
CA VAL A 239 -14.42 14.36 25.71
C VAL A 239 -13.14 13.98 26.46
N THR A 240 -13.00 14.42 27.70
CA THR A 240 -11.84 14.13 28.57
C THR A 240 -12.03 12.86 29.42
N CYS A 241 -13.12 12.10 29.23
CA CYS A 241 -13.28 10.83 29.90
C CYS A 241 -12.26 9.81 29.38
N ALA A 242 -11.78 8.91 30.23
CA ALA A 242 -10.99 7.77 29.80
C ALA A 242 -11.75 6.85 28.81
N ASN A 243 -13.09 6.97 28.74
CA ASN A 243 -13.96 6.25 27.81
C ASN A 243 -14.88 7.21 27.03
N PRO A 244 -14.38 8.04 26.09
CA PRO A 244 -15.18 9.03 25.42
C PRO A 244 -15.99 8.44 24.25
N ARG A 245 -17.19 8.97 24.01
CA ARG A 245 -18.04 8.62 22.88
C ARG A 245 -17.54 9.33 21.62
N LEU A 246 -16.81 8.61 20.74
CA LEU A 246 -16.17 9.18 19.55
C LEU A 246 -17.13 9.87 18.54
N SER A 247 -18.45 9.70 18.66
CA SER A 247 -19.44 10.37 17.80
C SER A 247 -19.96 11.69 18.38
N ALA A 248 -19.50 12.09 19.57
CA ALA A 248 -19.75 13.43 20.08
C ALA A 248 -18.84 14.39 19.31
N VAL A 249 -19.17 14.66 18.05
CA VAL A 249 -18.79 15.94 17.46
C VAL A 249 -19.37 16.97 18.43
N PRO A 250 -18.56 17.87 19.02
CA PRO A 250 -19.14 18.98 19.76
C PRO A 250 -19.99 19.73 18.74
N SER A 251 -21.30 19.50 18.74
CA SER A 251 -22.21 20.42 18.10
C SER A 251 -22.02 21.72 18.89
N SER A 252 -21.22 22.62 18.34
CA SER A 252 -20.91 23.94 18.88
C SER A 252 -22.14 24.85 18.95
N THR A 253 -23.34 24.31 18.74
CA THR A 253 -24.60 24.97 19.02
C THR A 253 -24.90 24.86 20.51
N LEU A 254 -24.91 26.03 21.15
CA LEU A 254 -25.36 26.32 22.51
C LEU A 254 -26.82 25.89 22.75
N ALA A 255 -27.14 24.61 22.57
CA ALA A 255 -28.40 24.03 23.02
C ALA A 255 -28.29 23.86 24.54
N VAL A 256 -28.73 24.87 25.28
CA VAL A 256 -28.98 24.85 26.73
C VAL A 256 -30.24 24.00 27.00
N GLY A 257 -30.30 22.81 26.41
CA GLY A 257 -31.37 21.82 26.58
C GLY A 257 -30.76 20.53 27.13
N GLY A 258 -31.21 20.12 28.31
CA GLY A 258 -30.56 19.12 29.17
C GLY A 258 -30.04 17.87 28.47
N PHE A 259 -28.72 17.67 28.52
CA PHE A 259 -28.16 16.34 28.35
C PHE A 259 -28.63 15.47 29.51
N ASP A 260 -29.46 14.48 29.21
CA ASP A 260 -29.91 13.48 30.18
C ASP A 260 -28.71 12.80 30.85
N ASN A 261 -28.83 12.51 32.16
CA ASN A 261 -27.79 11.82 32.93
C ASN A 261 -27.42 10.43 32.37
N ARG A 262 -28.19 9.91 31.41
CA ARG A 262 -28.00 8.60 30.76
C ARG A 262 -26.75 8.54 29.85
N ASP A 263 -26.22 9.67 29.39
CA ASP A 263 -25.05 9.71 28.48
C ASP A 263 -23.70 9.94 29.21
N ARG A 264 -23.70 9.97 30.54
CA ARG A 264 -22.49 10.14 31.37
C ARG A 264 -22.11 8.82 32.03
N CYS A 265 -20.81 8.53 32.10
CA CYS A 265 -20.35 7.43 32.95
C CYS A 265 -20.69 7.73 34.41
N ALA A 266 -20.81 6.69 35.25
CA ALA A 266 -21.16 6.83 36.66
C ALA A 266 -20.26 7.83 37.42
N ALA A 267 -18.98 7.90 37.08
CA ALA A 267 -18.05 8.87 37.65
C ALA A 267 -18.44 10.33 37.33
N HIS A 268 -18.82 10.62 36.08
CA HIS A 268 -19.23 11.95 35.64
C HIS A 268 -20.67 12.31 36.07
N ALA A 269 -21.56 11.33 36.22
CA ALA A 269 -22.87 11.55 36.82
C ALA A 269 -22.72 12.03 38.28
N ARG A 270 -21.95 11.29 39.10
CA ARG A 270 -21.67 11.67 40.50
C ARG A 270 -20.92 12.99 40.63
N ALA A 271 -19.99 13.29 39.73
CA ALA A 271 -19.27 14.57 39.73
C ALA A 271 -20.19 15.76 39.44
N ARG A 272 -21.20 15.58 38.56
CA ARG A 272 -22.22 16.60 38.29
C ARG A 272 -23.12 16.81 39.51
N GLU A 273 -23.59 15.74 40.14
CA GLU A 273 -24.42 15.82 41.36
C GLU A 273 -23.69 16.57 42.48
N ARG A 274 -22.39 16.31 42.67
CA ARG A 274 -21.55 17.07 43.62
C ARG A 274 -21.46 18.56 43.27
N ARG A 275 -21.30 18.89 41.98
CA ARG A 275 -21.25 20.30 41.53
C ARG A 275 -22.60 21.00 41.67
N ALA A 276 -23.70 20.31 41.37
CA ALA A 276 -25.05 20.85 41.53
C ALA A 276 -25.36 21.11 43.01
N ALA A 277 -24.94 20.21 43.91
CA ALA A 277 -25.05 20.42 45.35
C ALA A 277 -24.17 21.58 45.87
N SER A 278 -22.98 21.79 45.31
CA SER A 278 -22.07 22.86 45.74
C SER A 278 -22.43 24.25 45.19
N LEU A 279 -23.12 24.32 44.06
CA LEU A 279 -23.50 25.58 43.41
C LEU A 279 -24.87 26.08 43.86
N GLY A 280 -25.25 25.80 45.13
CA GLY A 280 -26.49 26.23 45.80
C GLY A 280 -27.32 27.17 44.94
N ALA A 281 -28.38 26.62 44.34
CA ALA A 281 -29.28 27.34 43.44
C ALA A 281 -29.95 28.49 44.22
N ASP A 282 -29.23 29.60 44.34
CA ASP A 282 -29.77 30.91 44.68
C ASP A 282 -30.20 31.54 43.36
N ASP A 283 -31.51 31.50 43.13
CA ASP A 283 -32.25 31.96 41.95
C ASP A 283 -32.25 33.51 41.80
N GLY A 284 -31.10 34.18 41.95
CA GLY A 284 -31.08 35.60 42.32
C GLY A 284 -30.24 36.58 41.51
N ALA A 285 -29.47 36.18 40.48
CA ALA A 285 -28.60 37.11 39.77
C ALA A 285 -28.98 37.24 38.28
N GLY A 286 -29.93 38.14 38.01
CA GLY A 286 -30.28 38.58 36.66
C GLY A 286 -29.13 39.31 36.00
N LEU A 287 -28.29 38.58 35.27
CA LEU A 287 -27.39 39.15 34.27
C LEU A 287 -28.22 39.42 33.01
N ASP A 288 -28.24 40.68 32.58
CA ASP A 288 -28.84 41.16 31.34
C ASP A 288 -28.11 40.53 30.13
N TRP A 289 -28.63 39.40 29.67
CA TRP A 289 -28.14 38.66 28.50
C TRP A 289 -28.52 39.34 27.16
N GLU A 290 -29.44 40.30 27.17
CA GLU A 290 -29.87 41.01 25.95
C GLU A 290 -28.81 42.02 25.48
N GLY A 291 -28.11 42.70 26.42
CA GLY A 291 -27.04 43.63 26.10
C GLY A 291 -25.79 43.00 25.45
N LEU A 292 -25.49 41.73 25.73
CA LEU A 292 -24.33 41.01 25.17
C LEU A 292 -24.60 40.40 23.78
N ARG A 293 -25.87 40.21 23.41
CA ARG A 293 -26.24 39.55 22.15
C ARG A 293 -26.05 40.45 20.92
N GLY A 294 -26.26 41.75 21.06
CA GLY A 294 -26.21 42.71 19.94
C GLY A 294 -24.82 43.02 19.36
N ARG A 295 -23.71 42.66 20.04
CA ARG A 295 -22.35 43.08 19.64
C ARG A 295 -21.61 42.11 18.72
N PHE A 296 -22.07 40.86 18.56
CA PHE A 296 -21.36 39.82 17.80
C PHE A 296 -22.01 39.46 16.44
N GLU A 297 -23.19 39.97 16.11
CA GLU A 297 -23.94 39.46 14.94
C GLU A 297 -23.49 40.05 13.58
N MET A 298 -22.96 41.28 13.55
CA MET A 298 -22.67 41.97 12.28
C MET A 298 -21.29 41.66 11.66
N GLY A 299 -20.35 41.09 12.42
CA GLY A 299 -19.00 40.74 11.93
C GLY A 299 -18.94 39.39 11.20
N GLY A 300 -19.78 38.43 11.58
CA GLY A 300 -19.72 37.06 11.07
C GLY A 300 -20.33 36.87 9.69
N GLU A 301 -21.22 37.76 9.23
CA GLU A 301 -21.92 37.56 7.95
C GLU A 301 -20.98 37.69 6.74
N ARG A 302 -20.10 38.69 6.77
CA ARG A 302 -19.08 38.90 5.71
C ARG A 302 -18.04 37.78 5.68
N GLU A 303 -17.77 37.13 6.81
CA GLU A 303 -16.88 35.98 6.87
C GLU A 303 -17.56 34.71 6.33
N ARG A 304 -18.81 34.45 6.72
CA ARG A 304 -19.64 33.36 6.17
C ARG A 304 -19.81 33.49 4.65
N GLU A 305 -19.96 34.71 4.14
CA GLU A 305 -20.06 34.94 2.70
C GLU A 305 -18.75 34.63 1.96
N ARG A 306 -17.59 35.03 2.52
CA ARG A 306 -16.27 34.65 1.97
C ARG A 306 -16.06 33.15 2.00
N GLU A 307 -16.48 32.47 3.06
CA GLU A 307 -16.40 31.02 3.18
C GLU A 307 -17.30 30.32 2.15
N ARG A 308 -18.54 30.78 1.95
CA ARG A 308 -19.44 30.30 0.89
C ARG A 308 -18.80 30.45 -0.50
N TRP A 309 -18.14 31.57 -0.78
CA TRP A 309 -17.49 31.82 -2.05
C TRP A 309 -16.29 30.87 -2.27
N ARG A 310 -15.45 30.65 -1.25
CA ARG A 310 -14.34 29.67 -1.31
C ARG A 310 -14.84 28.25 -1.57
N LEU A 311 -15.87 27.82 -0.84
CA LEU A 311 -16.46 26.49 -1.02
C LEU A 311 -17.10 26.33 -2.41
N SER A 312 -17.73 27.38 -2.93
CA SER A 312 -18.28 27.39 -4.29
C SER A 312 -17.18 27.22 -5.35
N ASP A 313 -16.08 27.95 -5.22
CA ASP A 313 -14.92 27.87 -6.13
C ASP A 313 -14.23 26.49 -6.05
N ASP A 314 -14.11 25.90 -4.86
CA ASP A 314 -13.60 24.54 -4.68
C ASP A 314 -14.52 23.47 -5.29
N LEU A 315 -15.84 23.61 -5.14
CA LEU A 315 -16.80 22.72 -5.81
C LEU A 315 -16.72 22.84 -7.33
N GLU A 316 -16.51 24.03 -7.88
CA GLU A 316 -16.33 24.21 -9.32
C GLU A 316 -15.01 23.61 -9.82
N ARG A 317 -13.92 23.74 -9.06
CA ARG A 317 -12.64 23.05 -9.32
C ARG A 317 -12.81 21.53 -9.35
N LEU A 318 -13.55 20.95 -8.41
CA LEU A 318 -13.82 19.51 -8.36
C LEU A 318 -14.65 19.05 -9.56
N ARG A 319 -15.73 19.76 -9.91
CA ARG A 319 -16.55 19.46 -11.11
C ARG A 319 -15.73 19.55 -12.40
N ARG A 320 -14.77 20.47 -12.49
CA ARG A 320 -13.86 20.57 -13.64
C ARG A 320 -12.95 19.34 -13.74
N ARG A 321 -12.33 18.93 -12.63
CA ARG A 321 -11.49 17.71 -12.58
C ARG A 321 -12.27 16.44 -12.90
N GLU A 322 -13.52 16.35 -12.47
CA GLU A 322 -14.40 15.22 -12.79
C GLU A 322 -14.65 15.13 -14.30
N ARG A 323 -15.00 16.25 -14.95
CA ARG A 323 -15.16 16.30 -16.41
C ARG A 323 -13.88 15.95 -17.17
N GLU A 324 -12.71 16.38 -16.69
CA GLU A 324 -11.41 16.01 -17.27
C GLU A 324 -11.14 14.50 -17.16
N LEU A 325 -11.40 13.89 -15.99
CA LEU A 325 -11.25 12.44 -15.79
C LEU A 325 -12.23 11.63 -16.63
N GLU A 326 -13.47 12.10 -16.79
CA GLU A 326 -14.45 11.48 -17.68
C GLU A 326 -14.03 11.56 -19.15
N ALA A 327 -13.52 12.71 -19.60
CA ALA A 327 -12.96 12.86 -20.94
C ALA A 327 -11.74 11.94 -21.17
N GLU A 328 -10.84 11.80 -20.20
CA GLU A 328 -9.72 10.86 -20.28
C GLU A 328 -10.19 9.39 -20.35
N ARG A 329 -11.21 9.03 -19.56
CA ARG A 329 -11.80 7.68 -19.59
C ARG A 329 -12.46 7.39 -20.95
N ALA A 330 -13.18 8.37 -21.51
CA ALA A 330 -13.78 8.26 -22.83
C ALA A 330 -12.72 8.06 -23.92
N LEU A 331 -11.64 8.85 -23.89
CA LEU A 331 -10.53 8.74 -24.84
C LEU A 331 -9.77 7.40 -24.72
N ARG A 332 -9.58 6.88 -23.51
CA ARG A 332 -9.03 5.52 -23.32
C ARG A 332 -9.96 4.44 -23.85
N ALA A 333 -11.27 4.58 -23.64
CA ALA A 333 -12.26 3.64 -24.17
C ALA A 333 -12.29 3.65 -25.70
N GLU A 334 -12.16 4.81 -26.33
CA GLU A 334 -12.08 4.96 -27.80
C GLU A 334 -10.82 4.28 -28.36
N ARG A 335 -9.64 4.54 -27.78
CA ARG A 335 -8.40 3.84 -28.17
C ARG A 335 -8.51 2.32 -27.99
N SER A 336 -9.18 1.87 -26.93
CA SER A 336 -9.44 0.44 -26.73
C SER A 336 -10.32 -0.15 -27.84
N ARG A 337 -11.36 0.57 -28.28
CA ARG A 337 -12.22 0.14 -29.40
C ARG A 337 -11.47 0.14 -30.74
N GLU A 338 -10.59 1.11 -30.96
CA GLU A 338 -9.76 1.21 -32.16
C GLU A 338 -8.78 0.03 -32.24
N THR A 339 -8.03 -0.24 -31.16
CA THR A 339 -7.13 -1.40 -31.09
C THR A 339 -7.84 -2.75 -31.25
N GLU A 340 -9.07 -2.87 -30.74
CA GLU A 340 -9.91 -4.05 -30.96
C GLU A 340 -10.35 -4.18 -32.43
N ARG A 341 -10.72 -3.07 -33.09
CA ARG A 341 -11.03 -3.04 -34.52
C ARG A 341 -9.83 -3.46 -35.37
N GLU A 342 -8.64 -2.91 -35.10
CA GLU A 342 -7.40 -3.30 -35.79
C GLU A 342 -7.07 -4.79 -35.59
N ARG A 343 -7.32 -5.34 -34.39
CA ARG A 343 -7.13 -6.76 -34.08
C ARG A 343 -8.08 -7.63 -34.90
N LEU A 344 -9.36 -7.24 -35.00
CA LEU A 344 -10.36 -7.95 -35.81
C LEU A 344 -10.03 -7.88 -37.31
N GLU A 345 -9.60 -6.72 -37.81
CA GLU A 345 -9.18 -6.56 -39.22
C GLU A 345 -7.93 -7.39 -39.54
N ARG A 346 -6.98 -7.50 -38.60
CA ARG A 346 -5.83 -8.39 -38.74
C ARG A 346 -6.27 -9.84 -38.82
N MET A 347 -7.14 -10.28 -37.91
CA MET A 347 -7.68 -11.64 -37.89
C MET A 347 -8.44 -11.99 -39.17
N GLN A 348 -9.24 -11.05 -39.71
CA GLN A 348 -9.94 -11.24 -40.98
C GLN A 348 -8.97 -11.35 -42.17
N ARG A 349 -7.87 -10.58 -42.18
CA ARG A 349 -6.82 -10.71 -43.20
C ARG A 349 -6.13 -12.06 -43.12
N ASP A 350 -5.74 -12.50 -41.92
CA ASP A 350 -5.10 -13.79 -41.70
C ASP A 350 -6.01 -14.94 -42.13
N PHE A 351 -7.31 -14.86 -41.81
CA PHE A 351 -8.30 -15.85 -42.23
C PHE A 351 -8.48 -15.91 -43.75
N ARG A 352 -8.50 -14.76 -44.45
CA ARG A 352 -8.55 -14.72 -45.92
C ARG A 352 -7.29 -15.32 -46.55
N THR A 353 -6.12 -15.04 -45.99
CA THR A 353 -4.83 -15.61 -46.43
C THR A 353 -4.82 -17.13 -46.24
N TRP A 354 -5.23 -17.60 -45.06
CA TRP A 354 -5.32 -19.03 -44.76
C TRP A 354 -6.30 -19.74 -45.71
N ARG A 355 -7.47 -19.15 -45.99
CA ARG A 355 -8.46 -19.73 -46.91
C ARG A 355 -7.90 -19.88 -48.33
N ARG A 356 -7.11 -18.92 -48.81
CA ARG A 356 -6.41 -19.01 -50.11
C ARG A 356 -5.38 -20.14 -50.12
N MET A 357 -4.61 -20.27 -49.04
CA MET A 357 -3.65 -21.38 -48.92
C MET A 357 -4.37 -22.72 -48.90
N SER A 358 -5.48 -22.85 -48.16
CA SER A 358 -6.25 -24.10 -48.07
C SER A 358 -6.84 -24.55 -49.40
N SER A 359 -7.31 -23.63 -50.25
CA SER A 359 -7.82 -24.00 -51.58
C SER A 359 -6.75 -24.54 -52.52
N ASP A 360 -5.48 -24.21 -52.29
CA ASP A 360 -4.37 -24.78 -53.08
C ASP A 360 -4.05 -26.22 -52.66
N TRP A 361 -4.40 -26.64 -51.43
CA TRP A 361 -4.22 -28.01 -50.97
C TRP A 361 -5.23 -28.98 -51.60
N ASP A 362 -6.46 -28.54 -51.89
CA ASP A 362 -7.49 -29.38 -52.52
C ASP A 362 -7.20 -29.66 -54.02
N ARG A 363 -6.11 -29.11 -54.58
CA ARG A 363 -5.71 -29.27 -55.98
C ARG A 363 -4.65 -30.35 -56.21
N TRP A 364 -4.15 -30.98 -55.14
CA TRP A 364 -3.21 -32.09 -55.14
C TRP A 364 -3.90 -33.35 -54.65
#